data_AF-X1S8Y4-F1
#
_entry.id   AF-X1S8Y4-F1
#
_cell.length_a   1.000
_cell.length_b   1.000
_cell.length_c   1.000
_cell.angle_alpha   90.00
_cell.angle_beta   90.00
_cell.angle_gamma   90.00
#
_symmetry.space_group_name_H-M   'P 1'
#
loop_
_entity.id
_entity.type
_entity.pdbx_description
1 polymer ?
#
loop_
_entity_poly.entity_id
_entity_poly.type
_entity_poly.pdbx_seq_one_letter_code
_entity_poly.pdbx_strand_id
1 'polypeptide(L)'
;DHQAERLNMRVEDFGPRALKSSNPTRIAGRCTVFAESDMVHKQQMGYPLNDIVYGLCQAMVRNYLNNVALNKEVQPKMTFQGGVAFNKGIVRAFEETFNTEIYVPLHNELMGAIGAAILVQSKMRGNGYKTKFKGFGIAQTEFKVSSFVCEGCPNLCEISQISADGKTLSRWGGRCGKWERVEVAK
;
A
#
# COMPACT_ATOMS: atom_id res chain seq x y z
N ASP A 1 6.09 10.18 2.71
CA ASP A 1 5.96 10.23 4.18
C ASP A 1 7.28 10.58 4.84
N HIS A 2 8.27 9.69 4.87
CA HIS A 2 9.58 9.96 5.51
C HIS A 2 10.27 11.25 5.05
N GLN A 3 10.29 11.51 3.73
CA GLN A 3 10.88 12.74 3.19
C GLN A 3 10.04 13.99 3.49
N ALA A 4 8.74 13.82 3.75
CA ALA A 4 7.84 14.92 4.09
C ALA A 4 8.06 15.40 5.52
N GLU A 5 8.16 14.46 6.46
CA GLU A 5 8.45 14.72 7.86
C GLU A 5 9.74 15.53 8.03
N ARG A 6 10.81 15.16 7.30
CA ARG A 6 12.10 15.86 7.36
C ARG A 6 12.06 17.27 6.76
N LEU A 7 11.27 17.46 5.72
CA LEU A 7 11.02 18.79 5.16
C LEU A 7 9.98 19.58 5.96
N ASN A 8 9.58 19.06 7.14
CA ASN A 8 8.57 19.62 8.03
C ASN A 8 7.27 19.97 7.28
N MET A 9 6.80 19.04 6.45
CA MET A 9 5.60 19.19 5.65
C MET A 9 4.76 17.92 5.67
N ARG A 10 3.48 18.06 5.36
CA ARG A 10 2.60 16.91 5.22
C ARG A 10 2.79 16.27 3.85
N VAL A 11 2.57 14.96 3.74
CA VAL A 11 2.74 14.26 2.46
C VAL A 11 1.78 14.78 1.39
N GLU A 12 0.59 15.22 1.80
CA GLU A 12 -0.45 15.78 0.94
C GLU A 12 0.01 17.07 0.26
N ASP A 13 0.97 17.79 0.88
CA ASP A 13 1.50 19.04 0.35
C ASP A 13 2.56 18.81 -0.76
N PHE A 14 3.09 17.58 -0.94
CA PHE A 14 4.08 17.26 -1.98
C PHE A 14 3.53 17.47 -3.38
N GLY A 15 2.35 16.92 -3.67
CA GLY A 15 1.74 17.01 -4.99
C GLY A 15 1.54 18.47 -5.44
N PRO A 16 0.84 19.30 -4.65
CA PRO A 16 0.67 20.72 -4.96
C PRO A 16 1.99 21.49 -5.10
N ARG A 17 3.03 21.18 -4.32
CA ARG A 17 4.35 21.81 -4.43
C ARG A 17 5.09 21.39 -5.69
N ALA A 18 5.07 20.09 -6.02
CA ALA A 18 5.66 19.54 -7.23
C ALA A 18 5.10 20.22 -8.50
N LEU A 19 3.79 20.47 -8.52
CA LEU A 19 3.14 21.15 -9.66
C LEU A 19 3.60 22.61 -9.86
N LYS A 20 4.14 23.26 -8.82
CA LYS A 20 4.65 24.64 -8.88
C LYS A 20 6.11 24.70 -9.36
N SER A 21 6.78 23.57 -9.57
CA SER A 21 8.15 23.54 -10.11
C SER A 21 8.16 23.86 -11.60
N SER A 22 9.05 24.78 -11.98
CA SER A 22 9.36 25.13 -13.37
C SER A 22 10.75 24.66 -13.79
N ASN A 23 11.67 24.44 -12.86
CA ASN A 23 13.04 24.01 -13.14
C ASN A 23 13.50 22.95 -12.12
N PRO A 24 12.98 21.70 -12.22
CA PRO A 24 13.26 20.66 -11.23
C PRO A 24 14.75 20.35 -11.12
N THR A 25 15.26 20.25 -9.89
CA THR A 25 16.63 19.77 -9.68
C THR A 25 16.68 18.26 -9.83
N ARG A 26 17.76 17.74 -10.42
CA ARG A 26 17.99 16.31 -10.49
C ARG A 26 18.27 15.77 -9.08
N ILE A 27 17.43 14.83 -8.63
CA ILE A 27 17.61 14.08 -7.38
C ILE A 27 18.06 12.65 -7.68
N ALA A 28 19.07 12.18 -6.95
CA ALA A 28 19.55 10.80 -6.94
C ALA A 28 18.54 9.87 -6.24
N GLY A 29 17.67 9.20 -7.01
CA GLY A 29 16.54 8.43 -6.46
C GLY A 29 16.69 6.91 -6.39
N ARG A 30 17.90 6.34 -6.42
CA ARG A 30 18.04 4.86 -6.44
C ARG A 30 17.76 4.22 -5.07
N CYS A 31 18.20 4.88 -4.01
CA CYS A 31 18.01 4.47 -2.61
C CYS A 31 17.44 5.66 -1.83
N THR A 32 16.49 5.40 -0.92
CA THR A 32 15.86 6.44 -0.09
C THR A 32 16.90 7.24 0.70
N VAL A 33 17.94 6.58 1.23
CA VAL A 33 19.02 7.24 2.00
C VAL A 33 19.83 8.20 1.13
N PHE A 34 20.10 7.85 -0.13
CA PHE A 34 20.84 8.75 -1.03
C PHE A 34 19.96 9.87 -1.57
N ALA A 35 18.69 9.59 -1.85
CA ALA A 35 17.73 10.62 -2.23
C ALA A 35 17.61 11.67 -1.12
N GLU A 36 17.58 11.22 0.11
CA GLU A 36 17.55 12.05 1.30
C GLU A 36 18.77 12.97 1.42
N SER A 37 19.98 12.40 1.36
CA SER A 37 21.21 13.18 1.45
C SER A 37 21.34 14.20 0.31
N ASP A 38 20.94 13.83 -0.91
CA ASP A 38 20.96 14.73 -2.06
C ASP A 38 19.94 15.86 -1.91
N MET A 39 18.73 15.58 -1.43
CA MET A 39 17.72 16.61 -1.16
C MET A 39 18.20 17.63 -0.13
N VAL A 40 18.84 17.18 0.96
CA VAL A 40 19.42 18.07 1.98
C VAL A 40 20.53 18.92 1.38
N HIS A 41 21.42 18.31 0.60
CA HIS A 41 22.50 19.03 -0.07
C HIS A 41 21.96 20.10 -1.04
N LYS A 42 20.94 19.79 -1.85
CA LYS A 42 20.28 20.78 -2.73
C LYS A 42 19.61 21.90 -1.94
N GLN A 43 19.00 21.60 -0.80
CA GLN A 43 18.43 22.62 0.06
C GLN A 43 19.52 23.56 0.61
N GLN A 44 20.66 23.03 1.05
CA GLN A 44 21.80 23.81 1.54
C GLN A 44 22.44 24.69 0.44
N MET A 45 22.41 24.24 -0.81
CA MET A 45 22.82 25.03 -1.97
C MET A 45 21.82 26.11 -2.38
N GLY A 46 20.67 26.21 -1.71
CA GLY A 46 19.65 27.23 -1.96
C GLY A 46 18.68 26.90 -3.11
N TYR A 47 18.57 25.64 -3.53
CA TYR A 47 17.58 25.27 -4.54
C TYR A 47 16.15 25.47 -4.01
N PRO A 48 15.21 25.95 -4.85
CA PRO A 48 13.83 26.11 -4.44
C PRO A 48 13.20 24.78 -4.02
N LEU A 49 12.45 24.81 -2.93
CA LEU A 49 11.83 23.61 -2.37
C LEU A 49 10.88 22.91 -3.36
N ASN A 50 10.15 23.66 -4.18
CA ASN A 50 9.27 23.09 -5.19
C ASN A 50 10.06 22.28 -6.23
N ASP A 51 11.25 22.76 -6.62
CA ASP A 51 12.11 22.09 -7.59
C ASP A 51 12.77 20.84 -7.02
N ILE A 52 13.12 20.85 -5.72
CA ILE A 52 13.59 19.65 -5.00
C ILE A 52 12.48 18.61 -4.94
N VAL A 53 11.27 19.02 -4.54
CA VAL A 53 10.10 18.14 -4.41
C VAL A 53 9.75 17.52 -5.76
N TYR A 54 9.70 18.31 -6.84
CA TYR A 54 9.42 17.75 -8.16
C TYR A 54 10.56 16.87 -8.69
N GLY A 55 11.81 17.25 -8.42
CA GLY A 55 12.99 16.44 -8.68
C GLY A 55 12.90 15.04 -8.05
N LEU A 56 12.40 14.95 -6.82
CA LEU A 56 12.13 13.68 -6.14
C LEU A 56 11.01 12.88 -6.84
N CYS A 57 9.91 13.53 -7.24
CA CYS A 57 8.85 12.85 -8.01
C CYS A 57 9.40 12.20 -9.28
N GLN A 58 10.19 12.93 -10.06
CA GLN A 58 10.84 12.36 -11.24
C GLN A 58 11.82 11.25 -10.88
N ALA A 59 12.54 11.36 -9.76
CA ALA A 59 13.46 10.33 -9.30
C ALA A 59 12.76 9.02 -8.92
N MET A 60 11.58 9.11 -8.29
CA MET A 60 10.74 7.96 -7.98
C MET A 60 10.20 7.27 -9.24
N VAL A 61 9.72 8.03 -10.22
CA VAL A 61 9.26 7.48 -11.50
C VAL A 61 10.41 6.77 -12.22
N ARG A 62 11.59 7.39 -12.33
CA ARG A 62 12.78 6.76 -12.90
C ARG A 62 13.16 5.46 -12.17
N ASN A 63 13.09 5.45 -10.85
CA ASN A 63 13.39 4.26 -10.04
C ASN A 63 12.42 3.11 -10.37
N TYR A 64 11.12 3.41 -10.39
CA TYR A 64 10.08 2.43 -10.69
C TYR A 64 10.28 1.79 -12.06
N LEU A 65 10.55 2.60 -13.09
CA LEU A 65 10.76 2.10 -14.44
C LEU A 65 12.00 1.20 -14.53
N ASN A 66 13.10 1.60 -13.89
CA ASN A 66 14.36 0.88 -13.96
C ASN A 66 14.37 -0.43 -13.15
N ASN A 67 13.65 -0.49 -12.02
CA ASN A 67 13.75 -1.62 -11.09
C ASN A 67 12.50 -2.52 -11.06
N VAL A 68 11.33 -1.99 -11.41
CA VAL A 68 10.05 -2.72 -11.32
C VAL A 68 9.48 -2.99 -12.70
N ALA A 69 9.44 -1.99 -13.59
CA ALA A 69 8.95 -2.20 -14.94
C ALA A 69 9.93 -3.04 -15.78
N LEU A 70 11.24 -2.96 -15.52
CA LEU A 70 12.28 -3.86 -16.07
C LEU A 70 12.12 -4.12 -17.58
N ASN A 71 12.28 -3.09 -18.41
CA ASN A 71 12.16 -3.14 -19.88
C ASN A 71 10.80 -3.61 -20.42
N LYS A 72 9.76 -3.74 -19.59
CA LYS A 72 8.40 -3.94 -20.12
C LYS A 72 8.02 -2.76 -20.99
N GLU A 73 7.47 -3.07 -22.15
CA GLU A 73 6.89 -2.06 -23.02
C GLU A 73 5.58 -1.56 -22.38
N VAL A 74 5.57 -0.28 -22.00
CA VAL A 74 4.40 0.37 -21.40
C VAL A 74 3.76 1.26 -22.47
N GLN A 75 2.59 0.84 -22.97
CA GLN A 75 1.85 1.58 -24.00
C GLN A 75 0.54 2.16 -23.45
N PRO A 76 0.01 3.25 -24.06
CA PRO A 76 -1.32 3.76 -23.75
C PRO A 76 -2.43 2.72 -24.03
N LYS A 77 -3.57 2.73 -23.33
CA LYS A 77 -3.95 3.64 -22.22
C LYS A 77 -3.36 3.16 -20.89
N MET A 78 -2.85 4.10 -20.10
CA MET A 78 -2.22 3.83 -18.81
C MET A 78 -3.12 4.24 -17.67
N THR A 79 -3.16 3.42 -16.61
CA THR A 79 -3.81 3.76 -15.35
C THR A 79 -2.82 3.73 -14.20
N PHE A 80 -2.94 4.69 -13.30
CA PHE A 80 -2.16 4.74 -12.06
C PHE A 80 -3.08 4.64 -10.85
N GLN A 81 -2.77 3.70 -9.95
CA GLN A 81 -3.60 3.36 -8.79
C GLN A 81 -2.75 3.14 -7.52
N GLY A 82 -3.41 3.04 -6.37
CA GLY A 82 -2.79 2.98 -5.04
C GLY A 82 -2.57 4.36 -4.43
N GLY A 83 -2.27 4.46 -3.13
CA GLY A 83 -2.25 5.74 -2.41
C GLY A 83 -1.25 6.78 -2.95
N VAL A 84 -0.18 6.36 -3.64
CA VAL A 84 0.75 7.29 -4.29
C VAL A 84 0.09 8.05 -5.46
N ALA A 85 -0.97 7.51 -6.05
CA ALA A 85 -1.72 8.16 -7.13
C ALA A 85 -2.44 9.45 -6.71
N PHE A 86 -2.62 9.69 -5.40
CA PHE A 86 -3.06 11.01 -4.90
C PHE A 86 -2.01 12.11 -5.14
N ASN A 87 -0.73 11.75 -5.25
CA ASN A 87 0.33 12.71 -5.49
C ASN A 87 0.37 13.11 -6.98
N LYS A 88 -0.26 14.23 -7.31
CA LYS A 88 -0.28 14.80 -8.66
C LYS A 88 1.11 15.09 -9.24
N GLY A 89 2.14 15.28 -8.41
CA GLY A 89 3.52 15.42 -8.86
C GLY A 89 4.08 14.13 -9.46
N ILE A 90 3.69 12.97 -8.93
CA ILE A 90 4.06 11.67 -9.50
C ILE A 90 3.29 11.41 -10.79
N VAL A 91 1.99 11.75 -10.83
CA VAL A 91 1.18 11.67 -12.05
C VAL A 91 1.83 12.50 -13.16
N ARG A 92 2.12 13.78 -12.90
CA ARG A 92 2.83 14.67 -13.83
C ARG A 92 4.16 14.06 -14.30
N ALA A 93 4.95 13.49 -13.39
CA ALA A 93 6.23 12.89 -13.74
C ALA A 93 6.07 11.65 -14.65
N PHE A 94 5.03 10.83 -14.45
CA PHE A 94 4.71 9.74 -15.37
C PHE A 94 4.22 10.26 -16.73
N GLU A 95 3.35 11.26 -16.75
CA GLU A 95 2.84 11.88 -17.98
C GLU A 95 3.96 12.47 -18.83
N GLU A 96 4.89 13.21 -18.21
CA GLU A 96 6.08 13.75 -18.88
C GLU A 96 7.01 12.63 -19.39
N THR A 97 7.15 11.53 -18.62
CA THR A 97 8.03 10.41 -19.01
C THR A 97 7.49 9.63 -20.20
N PHE A 98 6.18 9.43 -20.27
CA PHE A 98 5.52 8.65 -21.33
C PHE A 98 4.93 9.51 -22.44
N ASN A 99 4.96 10.84 -22.29
CA ASN A 99 4.33 11.80 -23.19
C ASN A 99 2.85 11.45 -23.47
N THR A 100 2.11 11.09 -22.43
CA THR A 100 0.72 10.65 -22.52
C THR A 100 -0.01 10.91 -21.20
N GLU A 101 -1.33 11.08 -21.28
CA GLU A 101 -2.17 11.26 -20.09
C GLU A 101 -2.26 9.96 -19.27
N ILE A 102 -2.15 10.08 -17.95
CA ILE A 102 -2.31 8.96 -17.02
C ILE A 102 -3.68 9.01 -16.38
N TYR A 103 -4.50 7.99 -16.61
CA TYR A 103 -5.80 7.90 -15.97
C TYR A 103 -5.68 7.47 -14.49
N VAL A 104 -6.11 8.36 -13.58
CA VAL A 104 -6.19 8.07 -12.15
C VAL A 104 -7.65 7.82 -11.77
N PRO A 105 -8.02 6.60 -11.34
CA PRO A 105 -9.38 6.31 -10.88
C PRO A 105 -9.78 7.16 -9.66
N LEU A 106 -11.05 7.52 -9.56
CA LEU A 106 -11.60 8.31 -8.44
C LEU A 106 -11.27 7.69 -7.08
N HIS A 107 -11.40 6.37 -6.96
CA HIS A 107 -11.09 5.58 -5.76
C HIS A 107 -9.81 4.76 -5.96
N ASN A 108 -8.73 5.40 -6.44
CA ASN A 108 -7.45 4.76 -6.74
C ASN A 108 -6.90 3.90 -5.58
N GLU A 109 -7.22 4.24 -4.34
CA GLU A 109 -6.86 3.56 -3.10
C GLU A 109 -7.67 2.27 -2.85
N LEU A 110 -8.85 2.13 -3.45
CA LEU A 110 -9.77 1.01 -3.24
C LEU A 110 -9.79 0.02 -4.42
N MET A 111 -9.02 0.26 -5.48
CA MET A 111 -9.08 -0.55 -6.71
C MET A 111 -8.87 -2.04 -6.45
N GLY A 112 -7.98 -2.42 -5.53
CA GLY A 112 -7.79 -3.81 -5.12
C GLY A 112 -9.03 -4.43 -4.45
N ALA A 113 -9.67 -3.68 -3.54
CA ALA A 113 -10.89 -4.12 -2.86
C ALA A 113 -12.08 -4.24 -3.83
N ILE A 114 -12.21 -3.29 -4.76
CA ILE A 114 -13.21 -3.33 -5.83
C ILE A 114 -13.00 -4.55 -6.73
N GLY A 115 -11.76 -4.81 -7.13
CA GLY A 115 -11.40 -6.01 -7.89
C GLY A 115 -11.80 -7.30 -7.17
N ALA A 116 -11.50 -7.40 -5.88
CA ALA A 116 -11.91 -8.54 -5.06
C ALA A 116 -13.44 -8.70 -5.00
N ALA A 117 -14.18 -7.59 -4.82
CA ALA A 117 -15.64 -7.61 -4.82
C ALA A 117 -16.23 -8.08 -6.15
N ILE A 118 -15.67 -7.63 -7.28
CA ILE A 118 -16.08 -8.07 -8.63
C ILE A 118 -15.82 -9.58 -8.80
N LEU A 119 -14.66 -10.07 -8.40
CA LEU A 119 -14.34 -11.51 -8.47
C LEU A 119 -15.32 -12.36 -7.66
N VAL A 120 -15.65 -11.93 -6.44
CA VAL A 120 -16.65 -12.60 -5.60
C VAL A 120 -18.03 -12.54 -6.26
N GLN A 121 -18.47 -11.39 -6.75
CA GLN A 121 -19.75 -11.23 -7.43
C GLN A 121 -19.86 -12.19 -8.63
N SER A 122 -18.85 -12.26 -9.48
CA SER A 122 -18.78 -13.15 -10.64
C SER A 122 -18.87 -14.62 -10.23
N LYS A 123 -18.14 -15.03 -9.18
CA LYS A 123 -18.17 -16.41 -8.68
C LYS A 123 -19.53 -16.82 -8.09
N MET A 124 -20.23 -15.88 -7.45
CA MET A 124 -21.53 -16.13 -6.82
C MET A 124 -22.68 -16.18 -7.84
N ARG A 125 -22.62 -15.40 -8.93
CA ARG A 125 -23.68 -15.33 -9.94
C ARG A 125 -23.89 -16.61 -10.77
N GLY A 126 -22.91 -17.53 -10.81
CA GLY A 126 -22.96 -18.70 -11.72
C GLY A 126 -23.26 -20.06 -11.09
N ASN A 127 -23.26 -20.21 -9.76
CA ASN A 127 -23.10 -21.53 -9.13
C ASN A 127 -24.08 -21.84 -7.97
N GLY A 128 -25.09 -21.00 -7.73
CA GLY A 128 -26.06 -21.22 -6.64
C GLY A 128 -25.46 -21.18 -5.23
N TYR A 129 -24.24 -20.66 -5.06
CA TYR A 129 -23.60 -20.54 -3.76
C TYR A 129 -24.38 -19.58 -2.84
N LYS A 130 -24.61 -20.00 -1.60
CA LYS A 130 -25.05 -19.09 -0.53
C LYS A 130 -23.84 -18.43 0.10
N THR A 131 -23.91 -17.11 0.30
CA THR A 131 -22.83 -16.36 0.95
C THR A 131 -22.63 -16.83 2.39
N LYS A 132 -21.37 -16.89 2.83
CA LYS A 132 -21.00 -17.09 4.25
C LYS A 132 -20.69 -15.76 4.95
N PHE A 133 -20.97 -14.63 4.30
CA PHE A 133 -20.79 -13.31 4.89
C PHE A 133 -21.69 -13.19 6.13
N LYS A 134 -21.08 -12.99 7.29
CA LYS A 134 -21.78 -12.88 8.58
C LYS A 134 -22.49 -11.54 8.79
N GLY A 135 -22.40 -10.62 7.83
CA GLY A 135 -22.92 -9.26 7.96
C GLY A 135 -21.96 -8.30 8.65
N PHE A 136 -22.30 -7.01 8.65
CA PHE A 136 -21.50 -5.96 9.29
C PHE A 136 -21.65 -5.91 10.81
N GLY A 137 -22.67 -6.57 11.37
CA GLY A 137 -22.86 -6.69 12.81
C GLY A 137 -21.70 -7.37 13.54
N ILE A 138 -20.83 -8.09 12.82
CA ILE A 138 -19.62 -8.69 13.39
C ILE A 138 -18.65 -7.65 13.96
N ALA A 139 -18.68 -6.41 13.48
CA ALA A 139 -17.88 -5.31 14.04
C ALA A 139 -18.35 -4.90 15.45
N GLN A 140 -19.56 -5.28 15.84
CA GLN A 140 -20.14 -5.03 17.17
C GLN A 140 -20.05 -6.26 18.07
N THR A 141 -19.57 -7.40 17.56
CA THR A 141 -19.40 -8.61 18.34
C THR A 141 -18.24 -8.43 19.32
N GLU A 142 -18.48 -8.78 20.58
CA GLU A 142 -17.44 -8.77 21.60
C GLU A 142 -16.54 -9.99 21.44
N PHE A 143 -15.29 -9.75 21.06
CA PHE A 143 -14.29 -10.81 20.93
C PHE A 143 -13.44 -10.89 22.18
N LYS A 144 -13.35 -12.11 22.76
CA LYS A 144 -12.41 -12.42 23.84
C LYS A 144 -11.15 -13.03 23.25
N VAL A 145 -10.03 -12.34 23.46
CA VAL A 145 -8.70 -12.81 23.10
C VAL A 145 -8.03 -13.38 24.34
N SER A 146 -7.45 -14.57 24.22
CA SER A 146 -6.65 -15.19 25.28
C SER A 146 -5.49 -15.98 24.68
N SER A 147 -4.51 -16.38 25.49
CA SER A 147 -3.43 -17.26 25.04
C SER A 147 -3.15 -18.39 26.05
N PHE A 148 -2.50 -19.45 25.59
CA PHE A 148 -2.00 -20.54 26.42
C PHE A 148 -0.73 -21.15 25.82
N VAL A 149 0.08 -21.83 26.64
CA VAL A 149 1.30 -22.51 26.19
C VAL A 149 0.98 -23.94 25.77
N CYS A 150 1.40 -24.33 24.56
CA CYS A 150 1.21 -25.69 24.05
C CYS A 150 2.32 -26.64 24.52
N GLU A 151 1.95 -27.64 25.33
CA GLU A 151 2.88 -28.66 25.86
C GLU A 151 2.98 -29.92 24.99
N GLY A 152 2.48 -29.87 23.75
CA GLY A 152 2.45 -31.03 22.86
C GLY A 152 3.82 -31.50 22.32
N CYS A 153 4.87 -30.69 22.45
CA CYS A 153 6.25 -31.02 22.11
C CYS A 153 7.22 -30.01 22.76
N PRO A 154 8.56 -30.18 22.65
CA PRO A 154 9.54 -29.29 23.27
C PRO A 154 9.54 -27.83 22.81
N ASN A 155 8.77 -27.48 21.76
CA ASN A 155 8.74 -26.11 21.21
C ASN A 155 7.96 -25.10 22.07
N LEU A 156 7.13 -25.56 23.01
CA LEU A 156 6.38 -24.72 23.97
C LEU A 156 5.79 -23.45 23.34
N CYS A 157 5.11 -23.58 22.19
CA CYS A 157 4.60 -22.41 21.46
C CYS A 157 3.49 -21.72 22.26
N GLU A 158 3.52 -20.39 22.32
CA GLU A 158 2.36 -19.60 22.77
C GLU A 158 1.29 -19.62 21.68
N ILE A 159 0.09 -20.06 22.06
CA ILE A 159 -1.06 -20.16 21.18
C ILE A 159 -2.03 -19.06 21.56
N SER A 160 -2.20 -18.10 20.67
CA SER A 160 -3.24 -17.09 20.77
C SER A 160 -4.55 -17.64 20.25
N GLN A 161 -5.64 -17.33 20.92
CA GLN A 161 -6.99 -17.70 20.51
C GLN A 161 -7.94 -16.53 20.58
N ILE A 162 -8.86 -16.48 19.62
CA ILE A 162 -9.98 -15.53 19.61
C ILE A 162 -11.29 -16.32 19.72
N SER A 163 -12.17 -15.84 20.59
CA SER A 163 -13.46 -16.43 20.86
C SER A 163 -14.56 -15.38 20.84
N ALA A 164 -15.76 -15.78 20.44
CA ALA A 164 -16.98 -14.96 20.51
C ALA A 164 -18.14 -15.86 20.92
N ASP A 165 -19.09 -15.35 21.68
CA ASP A 165 -20.29 -16.08 22.15
C ASP A 165 -19.95 -17.44 22.80
N GLY A 166 -18.85 -17.49 23.55
CA GLY A 166 -18.35 -18.71 24.19
C GLY A 166 -17.76 -19.76 23.25
N LYS A 167 -17.68 -19.49 21.94
CA LYS A 167 -17.06 -20.37 20.93
C LYS A 167 -15.71 -19.86 20.50
N THR A 168 -14.72 -20.74 20.46
CA THR A 168 -13.42 -20.44 19.85
C THR A 168 -13.60 -20.30 18.34
N LEU A 169 -13.20 -19.16 17.78
CA LEU A 169 -13.30 -18.86 16.36
C LEU A 169 -12.01 -19.19 15.60
N SER A 170 -10.86 -18.90 16.20
CA SER A 170 -9.56 -19.14 15.59
C SER A 170 -8.46 -19.26 16.64
N ARG A 171 -7.37 -19.93 16.26
CA ARG A 171 -6.12 -20.03 17.03
C ARG A 171 -4.94 -19.90 16.08
N TRP A 172 -3.86 -19.28 16.55
CA TRP A 172 -2.61 -19.12 15.81
C TRP A 172 -1.40 -19.08 16.75
N GLY A 173 -0.18 -19.09 16.19
CA GLY A 173 1.08 -19.03 16.95
C GLY A 173 1.82 -20.36 17.09
N GLY A 174 1.20 -21.47 16.68
CA GLY A 174 1.83 -22.79 16.70
C GLY A 174 2.71 -23.06 15.48
N ARG A 175 3.92 -23.61 15.66
CA ARG A 175 4.82 -23.93 14.54
C ARG A 175 4.36 -25.09 13.65
N CYS A 176 3.54 -26.00 14.18
CA CYS A 176 3.16 -27.25 13.50
C CYS A 176 1.69 -27.28 13.04
N GLY A 177 0.95 -26.18 13.16
CA GLY A 177 -0.45 -26.10 12.74
C GLY A 177 -1.46 -26.90 13.58
N LYS A 178 -1.03 -27.56 14.68
CA LYS A 178 -1.90 -28.39 15.56
C LYS A 178 -3.18 -27.65 16.00
N TRP A 179 -3.07 -26.35 16.27
CA TRP A 179 -4.18 -25.55 16.81
C TRP A 179 -4.91 -24.70 15.77
N GLU A 180 -4.36 -24.54 14.56
CA GLU A 180 -4.91 -23.62 13.54
C GLU A 180 -6.21 -24.13 12.89
N ARG A 181 -6.53 -25.41 13.07
CA ARG A 181 -7.79 -26.00 12.63
C ARG A 181 -8.81 -25.96 13.77
N VAL A 182 -9.45 -24.82 13.95
CA VAL A 182 -10.63 -24.74 14.83
C VAL A 182 -11.82 -25.25 14.03
N GLU A 183 -12.40 -26.38 14.42
CA GLU A 183 -13.66 -26.85 13.83
C GLU A 183 -14.76 -25.82 14.18
N VAL A 184 -15.11 -25.00 13.20
CA VAL A 184 -16.28 -24.12 13.30
C VAL A 184 -17.49 -25.04 13.30
N ALA A 185 -18.09 -25.27 14.47
CA ALA A 185 -19.33 -26.01 14.60
C ALA A 185 -20.35 -25.50 13.57
N LYS A 186 -20.88 -26.42 12.75
CA LYS A 186 -21.87 -26.17 11.69
C LYS A 186 -23.08 -25.40 12.22
#